data_AF-A0A963XB55-F1
#
_entry.id   AF-A0A963XB55-F1
#
_cell.length_a   1.000
_cell.length_b   1.000
_cell.length_c   1.000
_cell.angle_alpha   90.00
_cell.angle_beta   90.00
_cell.angle_gamma   90.00
#
_symmetry.space_group_name_H-M   'P 1'
#
loop_
_entity.id
_entity.type
_entity.pdbx_description
1 polymer ?
#
loop_
_entity_poly.entity_id
_entity_poly.type
_entity_poly.pdbx_seq_one_letter_code
_entity_poly.pdbx_strand_id
1 'polypeptide(L)'
;ALAWTALMTIAPKHFDVPLTALSGVALALFTIKTVKTIWLHRAKVGSGIGGALASALTGLSLSFTVGKGVIAGLLTSSKPFLRTPKCANAAPWTRAFRIAASEAALLLATLLAIAGTVWVTQVDDPAELVWISALAVMAVPYAAALIVALGSTLRLRMRPARQPDLTPPHPVPQPNLDLAA
;
A
#
# COMPACT_ATOMS: atom_id res chain seq x y z
N ALA A 1 8.33 15.90 1.23
CA ALA A 1 9.57 15.13 1.04
C ALA A 1 10.09 15.25 -0.38
N LEU A 2 9.50 14.58 -1.38
CA LEU A 2 9.95 14.65 -2.78
C LEU A 2 10.15 16.08 -3.30
N ALA A 3 9.18 16.97 -3.08
CA ALA A 3 9.28 18.38 -3.48
C ALA A 3 10.43 19.12 -2.77
N TRP A 4 10.68 18.81 -1.48
CA TRP A 4 11.76 19.42 -0.72
C TRP A 4 13.12 18.90 -1.17
N THR A 5 13.23 17.59 -1.39
CA THR A 5 14.43 16.99 -1.97
C THR A 5 14.71 17.53 -3.38
N ALA A 6 13.67 17.76 -4.19
CA ALA A 6 13.83 18.41 -5.49
C ALA A 6 14.37 19.84 -5.35
N LEU A 7 13.84 20.63 -4.41
CA LEU A 7 14.34 21.98 -4.12
C LEU A 7 15.81 21.98 -3.69
N MET A 8 16.22 21.04 -2.84
CA MET A 8 17.63 20.85 -2.46
C MET A 8 18.51 20.52 -3.65
N THR A 9 18.05 19.62 -4.53
CA THR A 9 18.84 19.23 -5.70
C THR A 9 18.99 20.35 -6.72
N ILE A 10 17.99 21.23 -6.85
CA ILE A 10 18.01 22.34 -7.81
C ILE A 10 18.75 23.56 -7.25
N ALA A 11 18.55 23.87 -5.97
CA ALA A 11 19.10 25.05 -5.31
C ALA A 11 19.74 24.71 -3.95
N PRO A 12 20.84 23.93 -3.93
CA PRO A 12 21.46 23.45 -2.68
C PRO A 12 21.98 24.58 -1.79
N LYS A 13 22.27 25.75 -2.35
CA LYS A 13 22.72 26.92 -1.58
C LYS A 13 21.62 27.59 -0.76
N HIS A 14 20.35 27.33 -1.06
CA HIS A 14 19.20 27.99 -0.42
C HIS A 14 18.37 27.04 0.46
N PHE A 15 18.47 25.73 0.20
CA PHE A 15 17.66 24.72 0.87
C PHE A 15 18.56 23.65 1.48
N ASP A 16 18.45 23.51 2.79
CA ASP A 16 19.19 22.52 3.58
C ASP A 16 18.27 21.39 4.08
N VAL A 17 18.86 20.31 4.61
CA VAL A 17 18.13 19.19 5.22
C VAL A 17 17.13 19.68 6.26
N PRO A 18 15.90 19.12 6.28
CA PRO A 18 14.91 19.60 7.23
C PRO A 18 15.38 19.27 8.63
N LEU A 19 14.91 20.07 9.59
CA LEU A 19 15.26 19.94 10.99
C LEU A 19 15.23 18.47 11.44
N THR A 20 16.37 18.00 11.95
CA THR A 20 16.60 16.60 12.35
C THR A 20 15.51 16.07 13.29
N ALA A 21 14.98 16.94 14.16
CA ALA A 21 13.89 16.62 15.07
C ALA A 21 12.60 16.18 14.33
N LEU A 22 12.23 16.84 13.23
CA LEU A 22 11.01 16.50 12.48
C LEU A 22 11.11 15.11 11.85
N SER A 23 12.24 14.86 11.19
CA SER A 23 12.54 13.56 10.57
C SER A 23 12.64 12.47 11.65
N GLY A 24 13.35 12.75 12.75
CA GLY A 24 13.50 11.85 13.90
C GLY A 24 12.17 11.44 14.52
N VAL A 25 11.24 12.39 14.69
CA VAL A 25 9.88 12.09 15.18
C VAL A 25 9.12 11.19 14.21
N ALA A 26 9.19 11.45 12.90
CA ALA A 26 8.53 10.61 11.90
C ALA A 26 9.08 9.17 11.91
N LEU A 27 10.40 9.02 12.01
CA LEU A 27 11.10 7.73 12.15
C LEU A 27 10.70 6.99 13.43
N ALA A 28 10.61 7.69 14.56
CA ALA A 28 10.20 7.12 15.83
C ALA A 28 8.75 6.62 15.76
N LEU A 29 7.83 7.44 15.25
CA LEU A 29 6.42 7.07 15.10
C LEU A 29 6.24 5.87 14.17
N PHE A 30 6.96 5.84 13.04
CA PHE A 30 6.93 4.71 12.12
C PHE A 30 7.44 3.42 12.79
N THR A 31 8.56 3.50 13.50
CA THR A 31 9.17 2.35 14.19
C THR A 31 8.24 1.81 15.27
N ILE A 32 7.73 2.68 16.16
CA ILE A 32 6.80 2.30 17.23
C ILE A 32 5.53 1.68 16.64
N LYS A 33 4.95 2.30 15.60
CA LYS A 33 3.77 1.79 14.91
C LYS A 33 4.03 0.40 14.32
N THR A 34 5.18 0.20 13.69
CA THR A 34 5.55 -1.07 13.05
C THR A 34 5.72 -2.17 14.08
N VAL A 35 6.49 -1.91 15.15
CA VAL A 35 6.70 -2.86 16.25
C VAL A 35 5.37 -3.24 16.90
N LYS A 36 4.53 -2.26 17.24
CA LYS A 36 3.21 -2.49 17.82
C LYS A 36 2.32 -3.33 16.90
N THR A 37 2.33 -3.06 15.60
CA THR A 37 1.52 -3.78 14.63
C THR A 37 1.94 -5.25 14.54
N ILE A 38 3.24 -5.52 14.44
CA ILE A 38 3.76 -6.90 14.37
C ILE A 38 3.47 -7.65 15.66
N TRP A 39 3.72 -7.03 16.82
CA TRP A 39 3.48 -7.64 18.11
C TRP A 39 2.00 -7.96 18.34
N LEU A 40 1.10 -7.00 18.08
CA LEU A 40 -0.33 -7.18 18.25
C LEU A 40 -0.91 -8.22 17.28
N HIS A 41 -0.44 -8.22 16.03
CA HIS A 41 -0.89 -9.21 15.05
C HIS A 41 -0.50 -10.62 15.48
N ARG A 42 0.71 -10.80 15.99
CA ARG A 42 1.13 -12.10 16.54
C ARG A 42 0.29 -12.51 17.73
N ALA A 43 0.07 -11.60 18.69
CA ALA A 43 -0.66 -11.88 19.91
C ALA A 43 -2.14 -12.19 19.67
N LYS A 44 -2.79 -11.51 18.71
CA LYS A 44 -4.24 -11.66 18.46
C LYS A 44 -4.59 -12.65 17.35
N VAL A 45 -3.76 -12.77 16.31
CA VAL A 45 -4.08 -13.60 15.13
C VAL A 45 -3.40 -14.98 15.17
N GLY A 46 -2.31 -15.13 15.94
CA GLY A 46 -1.61 -16.42 16.06
C GLY A 46 -0.86 -16.87 14.79
N SER A 47 -0.73 -16.02 13.76
CA SER A 47 -0.17 -16.35 12.44
C SER A 47 1.36 -16.49 12.38
N GLY A 48 2.06 -16.46 13.53
CA GLY A 48 3.52 -16.37 13.59
C GLY A 48 4.10 -15.06 13.05
N ILE A 49 5.45 -14.97 12.99
CA ILE A 49 6.18 -13.77 12.53
C ILE A 49 5.96 -13.53 11.04
N GLY A 50 6.09 -14.58 10.23
CA GLY A 50 5.92 -14.48 8.77
C GLY A 50 4.52 -13.99 8.38
N GLY A 51 3.47 -14.52 9.03
CA GLY A 51 2.11 -14.07 8.79
C GLY A 51 1.86 -12.62 9.24
N ALA A 52 2.47 -12.19 10.34
CA ALA A 52 2.38 -10.80 10.79
C ALA A 52 3.07 -9.83 9.83
N LEU A 53 4.25 -10.19 9.31
CA LEU A 53 4.96 -9.40 8.30
C LEU A 53 4.18 -9.36 6.97
N ALA A 54 3.65 -10.48 6.51
CA ALA A 54 2.84 -10.54 5.28
C ALA A 54 1.56 -9.69 5.40
N SER A 55 0.91 -9.71 6.57
CA SER A 55 -0.25 -8.88 6.87
C SER A 55 0.10 -7.40 6.91
N ALA A 56 1.20 -7.03 7.58
CA ALA A 56 1.69 -5.65 7.60
C ALA A 56 2.03 -5.15 6.19
N LEU A 57 2.73 -5.95 5.38
CA LEU A 57 3.08 -5.61 4.00
C LEU A 57 1.82 -5.41 3.14
N THR A 58 0.84 -6.28 3.30
CA THR A 58 -0.46 -6.16 2.62
C THR A 58 -1.16 -4.86 3.03
N GLY A 59 -1.23 -4.54 4.32
CA GLY A 59 -1.80 -3.28 4.80
C GLY A 59 -1.11 -2.05 4.22
N LEU A 60 0.24 -2.08 4.15
CA LEU A 60 1.03 -1.00 3.58
C LEU A 60 0.78 -0.82 2.08
N SER A 61 0.65 -1.92 1.33
CA SER A 61 0.43 -1.90 -0.12
C SER A 61 -0.83 -1.15 -0.56
N LEU A 62 -1.88 -1.12 0.27
CA LEU A 62 -3.15 -0.46 -0.06
C LEU A 62 -3.12 1.06 0.18
N SER A 63 -2.13 1.58 0.92
CA SER A 63 -2.14 2.96 1.45
C SER A 63 -2.35 4.02 0.36
N PHE A 64 -1.61 3.92 -0.74
CA PHE A 64 -1.71 4.88 -1.85
C PHE A 64 -3.07 4.80 -2.55
N THR A 65 -3.52 3.59 -2.87
CA THR A 65 -4.81 3.37 -3.54
C THR A 65 -5.98 3.84 -2.67
N VAL A 66 -5.95 3.57 -1.36
CA VAL A 66 -6.95 4.07 -0.40
C VAL A 66 -6.89 5.60 -0.33
N GLY A 67 -5.70 6.20 -0.23
CA GLY A 67 -5.54 7.65 -0.22
C GLY A 67 -6.12 8.33 -1.46
N LYS A 68 -5.86 7.76 -2.65
CA LYS A 68 -6.46 8.22 -3.91
C LYS A 68 -7.99 8.12 -3.88
N GLY A 69 -8.51 7.03 -3.30
CA GLY A 69 -9.94 6.84 -3.07
C GLY A 69 -10.55 7.92 -2.17
N VAL A 70 -9.90 8.24 -1.05
CA VAL A 70 -10.33 9.26 -0.09
C VAL A 70 -10.35 10.65 -0.73
N ILE A 71 -9.25 11.08 -1.34
CA ILE A 71 -9.17 12.40 -2.01
C ILE A 71 -10.28 12.53 -3.04
N ALA A 72 -10.44 11.51 -3.86
CA ALA A 72 -11.40 11.56 -4.93
C ALA A 72 -12.84 11.25 -4.47
N GLY A 73 -13.06 10.90 -3.20
CA GLY A 73 -14.38 10.87 -2.55
C GLY A 73 -14.72 12.21 -1.90
N LEU A 74 -13.72 12.92 -1.36
CA LEU A 74 -13.89 14.29 -0.86
C LEU A 74 -14.20 15.29 -1.98
N LEU A 75 -13.61 15.08 -3.16
CA LEU A 75 -13.77 15.97 -4.31
C LEU A 75 -14.92 15.57 -5.26
N THR A 76 -15.60 14.44 -5.07
CA THR A 76 -16.65 13.96 -5.99
C THR A 76 -17.69 13.11 -5.26
N SER A 77 -18.97 13.41 -5.46
CA SER A 77 -20.09 12.66 -4.85
C SER A 77 -20.68 11.55 -5.73
N SER A 78 -20.40 11.52 -7.03
CA SER A 78 -21.12 10.66 -8.01
C SER A 78 -20.40 9.36 -8.38
N LYS A 79 -19.58 8.79 -7.49
CA LYS A 79 -18.91 7.52 -7.78
C LYS A 79 -19.83 6.34 -7.47
N PRO A 80 -20.16 5.49 -8.45
CA PRO A 80 -21.01 4.33 -8.22
C PRO A 80 -20.29 3.28 -7.37
N PHE A 81 -21.07 2.54 -6.57
CA PHE A 81 -20.59 1.32 -5.92
C PHE A 81 -20.39 0.22 -6.96
N LEU A 82 -19.18 0.17 -7.51
CA LEU A 82 -18.81 -0.91 -8.42
C LEU A 82 -18.78 -2.24 -7.65
N ARG A 83 -19.48 -3.24 -8.19
CA ARG A 83 -19.45 -4.60 -7.62
C ARG A 83 -18.04 -5.14 -7.75
N THR A 84 -17.41 -5.48 -6.62
CA THR A 84 -16.14 -6.19 -6.62
C THR A 84 -16.37 -7.58 -7.21
N PRO A 85 -15.66 -7.98 -8.28
CA PRO A 85 -15.87 -9.28 -8.90
C PRO A 85 -15.35 -10.38 -7.96
N LYS A 86 -16.26 -11.12 -7.34
CA LYS A 86 -15.96 -12.26 -6.48
C LYS A 86 -15.47 -13.42 -7.36
N CYS A 87 -14.42 -14.12 -6.94
CA CYS A 87 -13.88 -15.30 -7.65
C CYS A 87 -13.39 -15.05 -9.10
N ALA A 88 -12.99 -13.82 -9.43
CA ALA A 88 -12.36 -13.56 -10.72
C ALA A 88 -11.01 -14.28 -10.82
N ASN A 89 -10.67 -14.74 -12.04
CA ASN A 89 -9.36 -15.29 -12.34
C ASN A 89 -8.24 -14.30 -11.97
N ALA A 90 -7.07 -14.84 -11.59
CA ALA A 90 -5.89 -14.04 -11.28
C ALA A 90 -5.62 -13.03 -12.41
N ALA A 91 -5.39 -11.78 -12.03
CA ALA A 91 -5.13 -10.72 -13.00
C ALA A 91 -3.87 -11.04 -13.81
N PRO A 92 -3.88 -10.84 -15.14
CA PRO A 92 -2.67 -10.98 -15.94
C PRO A 92 -1.60 -10.00 -15.48
N TRP A 93 -0.33 -10.34 -15.68
CA TRP A 93 0.80 -9.54 -15.21
C TRP A 93 0.77 -8.08 -15.72
N THR A 94 0.29 -7.88 -16.95
CA THR A 94 0.09 -6.56 -17.55
C THR A 94 -0.92 -5.70 -16.78
N ARG A 95 -1.99 -6.30 -16.26
CA ARG A 95 -3.01 -5.59 -15.46
C ARG A 95 -2.48 -5.24 -14.08
N ALA A 96 -1.72 -6.15 -13.45
CA ALA A 96 -1.10 -5.88 -12.16
C ALA A 96 -0.08 -4.74 -12.24
N PHE A 97 0.75 -4.72 -13.29
CA PHE A 97 1.69 -3.64 -13.53
C PHE A 97 0.98 -2.30 -13.71
N ARG A 98 -0.09 -2.25 -14.51
CA ARG A 98 -0.87 -1.01 -14.71
C ARG A 98 -1.53 -0.51 -13.43
N ILE A 99 -1.98 -1.41 -12.56
CA ILE A 99 -2.56 -1.05 -11.25
C ILE A 99 -1.49 -0.45 -10.34
N ALA A 100 -0.29 -1.04 -10.30
CA ALA A 100 0.81 -0.60 -9.46
C ALA A 100 1.72 0.48 -10.10
N ALA A 101 1.39 0.97 -11.31
CA ALA A 101 2.26 1.87 -12.06
C ALA A 101 2.47 3.21 -11.33
N SER A 102 1.44 3.75 -10.69
CA SER A 102 1.55 4.97 -9.88
C SER A 102 2.45 4.78 -8.67
N GLU A 103 2.30 3.66 -7.96
CA GLU A 103 3.11 3.30 -6.82
C GLU A 103 4.56 3.03 -7.23
N ALA A 104 4.79 2.39 -8.38
CA ALA A 104 6.12 2.19 -8.95
C ALA A 104 6.78 3.52 -9.32
N ALA A 105 6.04 4.46 -9.91
CA ALA A 105 6.55 5.79 -10.22
C ALA A 105 6.94 6.55 -8.94
N LEU A 106 6.13 6.46 -7.87
CA LEU A 106 6.45 7.06 -6.59
C LEU A 106 7.64 6.39 -5.90
N LEU A 107 7.76 5.06 -6.00
CA LEU A 107 8.94 4.33 -5.53
C LEU A 107 10.19 4.85 -6.24
N LEU A 108 10.18 4.90 -7.57
CA LEU A 108 11.30 5.42 -8.36
C LEU A 108 11.61 6.88 -7.99
N ALA A 109 10.60 7.74 -7.85
CA ALA A 109 10.80 9.12 -7.41
C ALA A 109 11.45 9.20 -6.02
N THR A 110 11.05 8.35 -5.08
CA THR A 110 11.68 8.30 -3.75
C THR A 110 13.12 7.78 -3.79
N LEU A 111 13.42 6.80 -4.65
CA LEU A 111 14.79 6.30 -4.83
C LEU A 111 15.69 7.34 -5.49
N LEU A 112 15.18 8.06 -6.49
CA LEU A 112 15.89 9.19 -7.11
C LEU A 112 16.10 10.33 -6.12
N ALA A 113 15.12 10.61 -5.26
CA ALA A 113 15.27 11.59 -4.18
C ALA A 113 16.38 11.19 -3.21
N ILE A 114 16.45 9.92 -2.79
CA ILE A 114 17.53 9.41 -1.93
C ILE A 114 18.88 9.57 -2.64
N ALA A 115 18.99 9.13 -3.88
CA ALA A 115 20.22 9.25 -4.66
C ALA A 115 20.64 10.71 -4.85
N GLY A 116 19.69 11.60 -5.14
CA GLY A 116 19.92 13.03 -5.29
C GLY A 116 20.40 13.68 -3.99
N THR A 117 19.82 13.32 -2.84
CA THR A 117 20.31 13.79 -1.53
C THR A 117 21.75 13.33 -1.30
N VAL A 118 22.04 12.03 -1.45
CA VAL A 118 23.40 11.50 -1.26
C VAL A 118 24.41 12.19 -2.18
N TRP A 119 24.03 12.47 -3.42
CA TRP A 119 24.90 13.13 -4.39
C TRP A 119 25.20 14.59 -4.03
N VAL A 120 24.21 15.32 -3.53
CA VAL A 120 24.34 16.74 -3.18
C VAL A 120 25.08 16.94 -1.87
N THR A 121 24.73 16.15 -0.85
CA THR A 121 25.16 16.42 0.51
C THR A 121 26.39 15.61 0.95
N GLN A 122 26.77 14.57 0.19
CA GLN A 122 27.91 13.68 0.47
C GLN A 122 27.86 12.95 1.84
N VAL A 123 26.79 13.14 2.63
CA VAL A 123 26.56 12.45 3.92
C VAL A 123 27.55 12.89 5.00
N ASP A 124 27.86 14.19 5.04
CA ASP A 124 28.82 14.77 5.99
C ASP A 124 28.19 15.03 7.37
N ASP A 125 26.91 15.44 7.43
CA ASP A 125 26.18 15.68 8.68
C ASP A 125 25.25 14.51 9.07
N PRO A 126 25.23 14.06 10.34
CA PRO A 126 24.24 13.09 10.82
C PRO A 126 22.78 13.46 10.53
N ALA A 127 22.43 14.74 10.40
CA ALA A 127 21.09 15.20 10.01
C ALA A 127 20.65 14.65 8.64
N GLU A 128 21.59 14.51 7.70
CA GLU A 128 21.35 14.00 6.36
C GLU A 128 21.00 12.51 6.38
N LEU A 129 21.67 11.73 7.23
CA LEU A 129 21.35 10.32 7.47
C LEU A 129 19.92 10.16 8.01
N VAL A 130 19.50 11.05 8.91
CA VAL A 130 18.13 11.06 9.43
C VAL A 130 17.13 11.41 8.32
N TRP A 131 17.47 12.32 7.42
CA TRP A 131 16.62 12.63 6.27
C TRP A 131 16.53 11.47 5.27
N ILE A 132 17.66 10.85 4.92
CA ILE A 132 17.71 9.69 4.02
C ILE A 132 16.91 8.52 4.59
N SER A 133 17.05 8.25 5.90
CA SER A 133 16.26 7.21 6.56
C SER A 133 14.76 7.52 6.57
N ALA A 134 14.35 8.79 6.72
CA ALA A 134 12.97 9.20 6.56
C ALA A 134 12.45 8.98 5.11
N LEU A 135 13.26 9.31 4.09
CA LEU A 135 12.95 9.01 2.69
C LEU A 135 12.79 7.50 2.45
N ALA A 136 13.66 6.67 3.05
CA ALA A 136 13.58 5.22 2.97
C ALA A 136 12.28 4.69 3.61
N VAL A 137 11.89 5.21 4.78
CA VAL A 137 10.60 4.89 5.42
C VAL A 137 9.42 5.22 4.52
N MET A 138 9.45 6.36 3.82
CA MET A 138 8.41 6.72 2.85
C MET A 138 8.39 5.83 1.60
N ALA A 139 9.51 5.20 1.24
CA ALA A 139 9.56 4.27 0.12
C ALA A 139 8.89 2.91 0.45
N VAL A 140 8.82 2.53 1.73
CA VAL A 140 8.30 1.21 2.17
C VAL A 140 6.89 0.90 1.66
N PRO A 141 5.88 1.79 1.75
CA PRO A 141 4.53 1.50 1.26
C PRO A 141 4.48 1.30 -0.26
N TYR A 142 5.32 2.01 -1.01
CA TYR A 142 5.40 1.88 -2.47
C TYR A 142 6.09 0.57 -2.89
N ALA A 143 7.16 0.19 -2.18
CA ALA A 143 7.78 -1.12 -2.35
C ALA A 143 6.80 -2.26 -2.00
N ALA A 144 6.04 -2.10 -0.92
CA ALA A 144 5.01 -3.06 -0.51
C ALA A 144 3.94 -3.24 -1.59
N ALA A 145 3.47 -2.15 -2.20
CA ALA A 145 2.53 -2.18 -3.32
C ALA A 145 3.05 -3.01 -4.50
N LEU A 146 4.31 -2.81 -4.88
CA LEU A 146 4.92 -3.54 -5.98
C LEU A 146 5.11 -5.02 -5.65
N ILE A 147 5.57 -5.35 -4.44
CA ILE A 147 5.75 -6.75 -4.00
C ILE A 147 4.40 -7.48 -3.98
N VAL A 148 3.34 -6.86 -3.44
CA VAL A 148 2.01 -7.48 -3.38
C VAL A 148 1.40 -7.63 -4.78
N ALA A 149 1.58 -6.63 -5.66
CA ALA A 149 1.14 -6.71 -7.05
C ALA A 149 1.84 -7.85 -7.81
N LEU A 150 3.16 -7.98 -7.66
CA LEU A 150 3.94 -9.09 -8.24
C LEU A 150 3.54 -10.44 -7.62
N GLY A 151 3.34 -10.51 -6.29
CA GLY A 151 2.85 -11.71 -5.62
C GLY A 151 1.49 -12.18 -6.14
N SER A 152 0.61 -11.24 -6.51
CA SER A 152 -0.69 -11.55 -7.10
C SER A 152 -0.61 -12.14 -8.51
N THR A 153 0.44 -11.85 -9.28
CA THR A 153 0.61 -12.39 -10.65
C THR A 153 1.27 -13.75 -10.64
N LEU A 154 2.21 -13.97 -9.71
CA LEU A 154 3.00 -15.20 -9.57
C LEU A 154 2.18 -16.41 -9.09
N ARG A 155 0.85 -16.26 -8.93
CA ARG A 155 -0.06 -17.31 -8.41
C ARG A 155 0.54 -18.03 -7.20
N LEU A 156 1.07 -17.27 -6.23
CA LEU A 156 1.56 -17.83 -4.98
C LEU A 156 0.39 -18.53 -4.26
N ARG A 157 0.26 -19.83 -4.51
CA ARG A 157 -0.61 -20.79 -3.84
C ARG A 157 -2.07 -20.32 -3.65
N MET A 158 -2.72 -19.82 -4.70
CA MET A 158 -4.19 -19.80 -4.69
C MET A 158 -4.69 -21.20 -4.99
N ARG A 159 -5.43 -21.81 -4.05
CA ARG A 159 -6.33 -22.92 -4.40
C ARG A 159 -7.27 -22.40 -5.49
N PRO A 160 -7.53 -23.16 -6.57
CA PRO A 160 -8.54 -22.78 -7.55
C PRO A 160 -9.82 -22.40 -6.80
N ALA A 161 -10.39 -21.23 -7.11
CA ALA A 161 -11.67 -20.84 -6.54
C ALA A 161 -12.65 -21.97 -6.84
N ARG A 162 -13.22 -22.60 -5.79
CA ARG A 162 -14.26 -23.60 -5.97
C ARG A 162 -15.40 -22.89 -6.67
N GLN A 163 -15.71 -23.28 -7.90
CA GLN A 163 -16.86 -22.77 -8.62
C GLN A 163 -18.08 -23.08 -7.75
N PRO A 164 -18.89 -22.06 -7.35
CA PRO A 164 -20.11 -22.34 -6.61
C PRO A 164 -20.98 -23.25 -7.48
N ASP A 165 -21.58 -24.26 -6.85
CA ASP A 165 -22.49 -25.18 -7.53
C ASP A 165 -23.65 -24.35 -8.09
N LEU A 166 -23.68 -24.20 -9.41
CA LEU A 166 -24.70 -23.43 -10.13
C LEU A 166 -25.96 -24.27 -10.36
N THR A 167 -26.09 -25.41 -9.67
CA THR A 167 -27.36 -26.14 -9.63
C THR A 167 -28.46 -25.16 -9.28
N PRO A 168 -29.47 -24.98 -10.17
CA PRO A 168 -30.60 -24.13 -9.86
C PRO A 168 -31.19 -24.60 -8.53
N PRO A 169 -31.54 -23.68 -7.61
CA PRO A 169 -32.15 -24.07 -6.35
C PRO A 169 -33.35 -24.98 -6.66
N HIS A 170 -33.49 -26.06 -5.91
CA HIS A 170 -34.70 -26.88 -5.98
C HIS A 170 -35.91 -25.95 -5.84
N PRO A 171 -36.97 -26.13 -6.65
CA PRO A 171 -38.18 -25.32 -6.54
C PRO A 171 -38.64 -25.33 -5.08
N VAL A 172 -38.57 -24.17 -4.42
CA VAL A 172 -39.13 -24.03 -3.08
C VAL A 172 -40.64 -24.14 -3.26
N PRO A 173 -41.32 -25.13 -2.63
CA PRO A 173 -42.77 -25.20 -2.68
C PRO A 173 -43.33 -23.88 -2.17
N GLN A 174 -43.95 -23.09 -3.04
CA GLN A 174 -44.65 -21.90 -2.59
C GLN A 174 -45.87 -22.38 -1.80
N PRO A 175 -46.05 -21.95 -0.55
CA PRO A 175 -47.33 -22.17 0.13
C PRO A 175 -48.41 -21.52 -0.73
N ASN A 176 -49.45 -22.26 -1.10
CA ASN A 176 -50.64 -21.66 -1.71
C ASN A 176 -51.18 -20.64 -0.70
N LEU A 177 -50.85 -19.36 -0.92
CA LEU A 177 -51.61 -18.26 -0.36
C LEU A 177 -52.90 -18.19 -1.17
N ASP A 178 -53.82 -19.10 -0.84
CA ASP A 178 -55.23 -18.96 -1.17
C ASP A 178 -55.73 -17.72 -0.42
N LEU A 179 -55.52 -16.55 -1.04
CA LEU A 179 -56.23 -15.34 -0.69
C LEU A 179 -57.70 -15.60 -0.99
N ALA A 180 -58.43 -16.00 0.05
CA ALA A 180 -59.87 -16.07 0.06
C ALA A 180 -60.45 -14.74 -0.45
N ALA A 181 -61.37 -14.88 -1.40
CA ALA A 181 -62.12 -13.83 -2.09
C ALA A 181 -62.95 -12.95 -1.15
#